data_AF-A0AAD7KII7-F1
#
_entry.id   AF-A0AAD7KII7-F1
#
_cell.length_a   1.000
_cell.length_b   1.000
_cell.length_c   1.000
_cell.angle_alpha   90.00
_cell.angle_beta   90.00
_cell.angle_gamma   90.00
#
_symmetry.space_group_name_H-M   'P 1'
#
loop_
_entity.id
_entity.type
_entity.pdbx_description
1 polymer ?
#
loop_
_entity_poly.entity_id
_entity_poly.type
_entity_poly.pdbx_seq_one_letter_code
_entity_poly.pdbx_strand_id
1 'polypeptide(L)'
;MLDVDGTSIVADPGPFTDSNGLGWSPDDKIFYFTDSRANLIYAYDYDDGKLANRRLFVDAIALGESRTSYCDGFWGGSKIVRFSPTGSIDLEVLFPTVLNVTSCAFGGANNDQLYVTSAHCKASGEEERQTEFPNSGHVFVVDVSDIARGVVRHKFGP
;
A
#
# COMPACT_ATOMS: atom_id res chain seq x y z
N MET A 1 0.43 -16.14 -7.73
CA MET A 1 -1.01 -16.16 -7.37
C MET A 1 -1.34 -17.53 -6.79
N LEU A 2 -2.08 -17.57 -5.68
CA LEU A 2 -2.53 -18.79 -5.00
C LEU A 2 -4.01 -19.01 -5.32
N ASP A 3 -4.38 -20.24 -5.67
CA ASP A 3 -5.76 -20.65 -5.97
C ASP A 3 -6.39 -21.37 -4.76
N VAL A 4 -7.71 -21.50 -4.75
CA VAL A 4 -8.49 -22.07 -3.64
C VAL A 4 -8.22 -23.55 -3.40
N ASP A 5 -7.69 -24.25 -4.41
CA ASP A 5 -7.24 -25.64 -4.32
C ASP A 5 -5.81 -25.78 -3.76
N GLY A 6 -5.18 -24.65 -3.41
CA GLY A 6 -3.82 -24.59 -2.88
C GLY A 6 -2.72 -24.61 -3.95
N THR A 7 -3.07 -24.65 -5.23
CA THR A 7 -2.10 -24.50 -6.31
C THR A 7 -1.64 -23.06 -6.44
N SER A 8 -0.43 -22.86 -6.99
CA SER A 8 0.09 -21.52 -7.23
C SER A 8 0.83 -21.42 -8.56
N ILE A 9 0.73 -20.24 -9.16
CA ILE A 9 1.44 -19.88 -10.38
C ILE A 9 2.28 -18.62 -10.18
N VAL A 10 3.38 -18.52 -10.94
CA VAL A 10 4.12 -17.27 -11.08
C VAL A 10 3.32 -16.34 -12.00
N ALA A 11 2.79 -15.26 -11.44
CA ALA A 11 1.98 -14.30 -12.21
C ALA A 11 2.84 -13.34 -13.03
N ASP A 12 4.00 -12.95 -12.49
CA ASP A 12 5.04 -12.19 -13.18
C ASP A 12 6.40 -12.58 -12.57
N PRO A 13 7.39 -13.01 -13.37
CA PRO A 13 8.72 -13.35 -12.85
C PRO A 13 9.56 -12.14 -12.44
N GLY A 14 9.11 -10.90 -12.68
CA GLY A 14 9.78 -9.67 -12.31
C GLY A 14 10.64 -9.06 -13.42
N PRO A 15 11.79 -8.45 -13.09
CA PRO A 15 12.43 -8.40 -11.76
C PRO A 15 11.65 -7.55 -10.76
N PHE A 16 11.69 -7.95 -9.48
CA PHE A 16 11.14 -7.19 -8.35
C PHE A 16 12.14 -7.16 -7.18
N THR A 17 12.14 -6.08 -6.39
CA THR A 17 13.09 -5.90 -5.29
C THR A 17 12.51 -6.15 -3.90
N ASP A 18 11.25 -5.78 -3.68
CA ASP A 18 10.51 -6.02 -2.43
C ASP A 18 9.00 -6.00 -2.70
N SER A 19 8.39 -7.19 -2.75
CA SER A 19 6.96 -7.34 -3.08
C SER A 19 6.09 -6.94 -1.90
N ASN A 20 5.16 -6.01 -2.11
CA ASN A 20 4.37 -5.46 -1.00
C ASN A 20 2.90 -5.24 -1.40
N GLY A 21 2.40 -4.01 -1.31
CA GLY A 21 1.01 -3.67 -1.50
C GLY A 21 0.40 -4.14 -2.83
N LEU A 22 -0.87 -4.49 -2.74
CA LEU A 22 -1.67 -5.02 -3.84
C LEU A 22 -3.10 -4.49 -3.75
N GLY A 23 -3.70 -4.22 -4.90
CA GLY A 23 -5.04 -3.66 -4.98
C GLY A 23 -5.66 -3.80 -6.37
N TRP A 24 -6.97 -3.56 -6.46
CA TRP A 24 -7.72 -3.61 -7.71
C TRP A 24 -8.48 -2.30 -7.95
N SER A 25 -8.59 -1.91 -9.21
CA SER A 25 -9.49 -0.83 -9.63
C SER A 25 -10.94 -1.18 -9.25
N PRO A 26 -11.85 -0.19 -9.08
CA PRO A 26 -13.24 -0.43 -8.69
C PRO A 26 -14.04 -1.37 -9.59
N ASP A 27 -13.66 -1.52 -10.84
CA ASP A 27 -14.27 -2.41 -11.84
C ASP A 27 -13.55 -3.76 -11.98
N ASP A 28 -12.57 -4.03 -11.11
CA ASP A 28 -11.72 -5.22 -11.09
C ASP A 28 -11.03 -5.49 -12.43
N LYS A 29 -10.76 -4.46 -13.24
CA LYS A 29 -10.05 -4.60 -14.54
C LYS A 29 -8.57 -4.29 -14.48
N ILE A 30 -8.12 -3.56 -13.46
CA ILE A 30 -6.72 -3.23 -13.26
C ILE A 30 -6.27 -3.79 -11.92
N PHE A 31 -5.17 -4.54 -11.93
CA PHE A 31 -4.45 -4.94 -10.73
C PHE A 31 -3.25 -4.03 -10.53
N TYR A 32 -3.06 -3.55 -9.30
CA TYR A 32 -1.94 -2.72 -8.88
C TYR A 32 -1.03 -3.52 -7.97
N PHE A 33 0.28 -3.36 -8.17
CA PHE A 33 1.31 -4.04 -7.39
C PHE A 33 2.46 -3.09 -7.10
N THR A 34 2.84 -3.02 -5.83
CA THR A 34 3.94 -2.17 -5.36
C THR A 34 5.23 -2.97 -5.19
N ASP A 35 6.29 -2.54 -5.87
CA ASP A 35 7.68 -2.93 -5.60
C ASP A 35 8.30 -1.86 -4.70
N SER A 36 8.26 -2.09 -3.39
CA SER A 36 8.58 -1.07 -2.39
C SER A 36 10.00 -0.56 -2.57
N ARG A 37 11.04 -1.38 -2.51
CA ARG A 37 12.43 -0.90 -2.64
C ARG A 37 12.71 -0.14 -3.93
N ALA A 38 12.00 -0.45 -5.02
CA ALA A 38 12.09 0.28 -6.28
C ALA A 38 11.32 1.62 -6.26
N ASN A 39 10.38 1.81 -5.34
CA ASN A 39 9.44 2.93 -5.25
C ASN A 39 8.52 3.02 -6.48
N LEU A 40 8.17 1.86 -7.04
CA LEU A 40 7.36 1.75 -8.25
C LEU A 40 6.06 1.03 -7.95
N ILE A 41 4.96 1.57 -8.45
CA ILE A 41 3.69 0.85 -8.55
C ILE A 41 3.49 0.48 -10.01
N TYR A 42 3.24 -0.80 -10.26
CA TYR A 42 2.88 -1.32 -11.56
C TYR A 42 1.37 -1.53 -11.65
N ALA A 43 0.82 -1.31 -12.83
CA ALA A 43 -0.53 -1.70 -13.19
C ALA A 43 -0.50 -2.85 -14.20
N TYR A 44 -1.50 -3.72 -14.12
CA TYR A 44 -1.71 -4.85 -15.01
C TYR A 44 -3.17 -4.85 -15.45
N ASP A 45 -3.42 -5.30 -16.67
CA ASP A 45 -4.77 -5.72 -17.03
C ASP A 45 -5.08 -7.01 -16.27
N TYR A 46 -6.23 -7.05 -15.60
CA TYR A 46 -6.68 -8.18 -14.81
C TYR A 46 -7.96 -8.76 -15.42
N ASP A 47 -7.95 -10.08 -15.60
CA ASP A 47 -9.13 -10.84 -16.02
C ASP A 47 -9.09 -12.23 -15.40
N ASP A 48 -10.02 -12.50 -14.47
CA ASP A 48 -10.24 -13.82 -13.86
C ASP A 48 -8.93 -14.52 -13.39
N GLY A 49 -8.17 -13.81 -12.55
CA GLY A 49 -6.89 -14.29 -12.02
C GLY A 49 -5.70 -14.20 -12.98
N LYS A 50 -5.89 -13.74 -14.22
CA LYS A 50 -4.78 -13.55 -15.18
C LYS A 50 -4.33 -12.10 -15.18
N LEU A 51 -3.01 -11.91 -15.15
CA LEU A 51 -2.36 -10.62 -15.29
C LEU A 51 -1.72 -10.50 -16.67
N ALA A 52 -1.90 -9.36 -17.32
CA ALA A 52 -1.28 -9.05 -18.60
C ALA A 52 -0.88 -7.57 -18.68
N ASN A 53 -0.10 -7.21 -19.71
CA ASN A 53 0.21 -5.83 -20.08
C ASN A 53 0.74 -4.97 -18.91
N ARG A 54 1.76 -5.49 -18.20
CA ARG A 54 2.47 -4.75 -17.15
C ARG A 54 2.90 -3.37 -17.66
N ARG A 55 2.56 -2.34 -16.89
CA ARG A 55 2.98 -0.96 -17.15
C ARG A 55 3.33 -0.27 -15.83
N LEU A 56 4.29 0.64 -15.90
CA LEU A 56 4.56 1.53 -14.79
C LEU A 56 3.33 2.44 -14.60
N PHE A 57 2.78 2.46 -13.39
CA PHE A 57 1.65 3.31 -13.03
C PHE A 57 2.12 4.53 -12.24
N VAL A 58 2.95 4.32 -11.22
CA VAL A 58 3.54 5.39 -10.40
C VAL A 58 5.02 5.13 -10.23
N ASP A 59 5.82 6.16 -10.50
CA ASP A 59 7.19 6.28 -10.00
C ASP A 59 7.18 7.34 -8.90
N ALA A 60 7.22 6.90 -7.65
CA ALA A 60 7.09 7.81 -6.51
C ALA A 60 8.27 8.78 -6.44
N ILE A 61 9.48 8.35 -6.82
CA ILE A 61 10.67 9.20 -6.83
C ILE A 61 10.53 10.31 -7.88
N ALA A 62 10.00 9.99 -9.05
CA ALA A 62 9.70 10.99 -10.08
C ALA A 62 8.65 12.00 -9.64
N LEU A 63 7.78 11.65 -8.69
CA LEU A 63 6.80 12.55 -8.06
C LEU A 63 7.38 13.34 -6.89
N GLY A 64 8.67 13.19 -6.57
CA GLY A 64 9.34 13.89 -5.49
C GLY A 64 9.26 13.20 -4.12
N GLU A 65 8.73 11.98 -4.08
CA GLU A 65 8.76 11.15 -2.87
C GLU A 65 10.19 10.73 -2.53
N SER A 66 10.49 10.59 -1.24
CA SER A 66 11.80 10.10 -0.82
C SER A 66 11.93 8.61 -1.13
N ARG A 67 13.17 8.12 -1.28
CA ARG A 67 13.46 6.67 -1.36
C ARG A 67 13.10 5.90 -0.09
N THR A 68 12.73 6.60 0.98
CA THR A 68 12.18 6.04 2.21
C THR A 68 10.66 6.02 2.19
N SER A 69 10.00 6.39 1.08
CA SER A 69 8.54 6.54 0.98
C SER A 69 7.96 5.54 -0.02
N TYR A 70 7.53 4.37 0.44
CA TYR A 70 7.00 3.29 -0.40
C TYR A 70 5.46 3.25 -0.48
N CYS A 71 4.83 3.05 -1.64
CA CYS A 71 3.36 3.18 -1.75
C CYS A 71 2.55 1.96 -1.21
N ASP A 72 1.23 2.11 -1.01
CA ASP A 72 0.28 1.14 -0.39
C ASP A 72 0.43 0.87 1.12
N GLY A 73 1.13 1.76 1.82
CA GLY A 73 1.53 1.60 3.21
C GLY A 73 2.99 1.96 3.36
N PHE A 74 3.27 3.24 3.64
CA PHE A 74 4.62 3.78 3.48
C PHE A 74 5.58 3.42 4.58
N TRP A 75 6.39 2.40 4.33
CA TRP A 75 7.53 2.10 5.19
C TRP A 75 8.59 3.19 5.11
N GLY A 76 8.62 4.10 6.09
CA GLY A 76 9.67 5.13 6.24
C GLY A 76 9.31 6.53 5.72
N GLY A 77 8.07 6.73 5.28
CA GLY A 77 7.58 8.02 4.76
C GLY A 77 6.74 8.82 5.75
N SER A 78 6.46 8.26 6.94
CA SER A 78 5.57 8.87 7.94
C SER A 78 4.19 9.28 7.39
N LYS A 79 3.68 8.61 6.35
CA LYS A 79 2.43 9.02 5.68
C LYS A 79 1.66 7.89 5.00
N ILE A 80 0.43 8.17 4.61
CA ILE A 80 -0.33 7.41 3.61
C ILE A 80 -0.62 8.35 2.45
N VAL A 81 -0.48 7.86 1.22
CA VAL A 81 -0.74 8.61 -0.01
C VAL A 81 -1.79 7.88 -0.83
N ARG A 82 -2.74 8.62 -1.39
CA ARG A 82 -3.67 8.12 -2.40
C ARG A 82 -3.30 8.67 -3.76
N PHE A 83 -3.23 7.76 -4.73
CA PHE A 83 -3.05 8.11 -6.13
C PHE A 83 -4.41 8.12 -6.83
N SER A 84 -4.62 9.14 -7.67
CA SER A 84 -5.73 9.20 -8.61
C SER A 84 -5.58 8.11 -9.68
N PRO A 85 -6.63 7.82 -10.48
CA PRO A 85 -6.53 6.90 -11.60
C PRO A 85 -5.48 7.30 -12.68
N THR A 86 -5.00 8.54 -12.67
CA THR A 86 -3.93 9.01 -13.56
C THR A 86 -2.54 8.91 -12.94
N GLY A 87 -2.42 8.40 -11.71
CA GLY A 87 -1.15 8.26 -11.00
C GLY A 87 -0.66 9.52 -10.29
N SER A 88 -1.50 10.57 -10.21
CA SER A 88 -1.17 11.80 -9.46
C SER A 88 -1.58 11.66 -8.00
N ILE A 89 -0.84 12.27 -7.08
CA ILE A 89 -1.24 12.33 -5.66
C ILE A 89 -2.47 13.24 -5.52
N ASP A 90 -3.52 12.77 -4.85
CA ASP A 90 -4.72 13.57 -4.56
C ASP A 90 -5.11 13.61 -3.07
N LEU A 91 -4.43 12.84 -2.22
CA LEU A 91 -4.57 12.86 -0.77
C LEU A 91 -3.29 12.39 -0.10
N GLU A 92 -2.93 13.06 0.98
CA GLU A 92 -1.87 12.64 1.90
C GLU A 92 -2.36 12.71 3.35
N VAL A 93 -2.04 11.69 4.13
CA VAL A 93 -2.30 11.64 5.58
C VAL A 93 -0.95 11.51 6.28
N LEU A 94 -0.57 12.51 7.07
CA LEU A 94 0.73 12.58 7.74
C LEU A 94 0.66 12.02 9.17
N PHE A 95 1.72 11.31 9.57
CA PHE A 95 1.92 10.73 10.90
C PHE A 95 3.25 11.27 11.48
N PRO A 96 3.27 12.53 11.96
CA PRO A 96 4.52 13.23 12.30
C PRO A 96 5.33 12.57 13.43
N THR A 97 4.71 11.72 14.24
CA THR A 97 5.34 11.02 15.37
C THR A 97 5.65 9.54 15.07
N VAL A 98 5.54 9.12 13.81
CA VAL A 98 5.68 7.73 13.37
C VAL A 98 6.63 7.71 12.18
N LEU A 99 7.69 6.91 12.26
CA LEU A 99 8.66 6.82 11.17
C LEU A 99 8.19 5.85 10.09
N ASN A 100 7.83 4.65 10.53
CA ASN A 100 7.60 3.50 9.66
C ASN A 100 6.11 3.14 9.61
N VAL A 101 5.28 3.92 8.90
CA VAL A 101 3.93 3.46 8.52
C VAL A 101 4.08 2.17 7.67
N THR A 102 3.18 1.19 7.72
CA THR A 102 3.41 -0.09 7.02
C THR A 102 2.29 -0.49 6.08
N SER A 103 1.04 -0.31 6.49
CA SER A 103 -0.12 -0.70 5.71
C SER A 103 -1.35 0.03 6.20
N CYS A 104 -2.40 -0.01 5.41
CA CYS A 104 -3.69 0.50 5.81
C CYS A 104 -4.84 -0.32 5.24
N ALA A 105 -5.96 -0.33 5.95
CA ALA A 105 -7.19 -0.96 5.49
C ALA A 105 -8.39 -0.13 5.98
N PHE A 106 -9.43 -0.06 5.15
CA PHE A 106 -10.70 0.50 5.57
C PHE A 106 -11.42 -0.42 6.56
N GLY A 107 -12.09 0.17 7.53
CA GLY A 107 -12.89 -0.53 8.53
C GLY A 107 -13.84 0.42 9.27
N GLY A 108 -14.29 0.00 10.45
CA GLY A 108 -15.35 0.70 11.19
C GLY A 108 -16.74 0.31 10.69
N ALA A 109 -17.79 0.74 11.41
CA ALA A 109 -19.16 0.32 11.13
C ALA A 109 -19.65 0.72 9.71
N ASN A 110 -19.09 1.79 9.15
CA ASN A 110 -19.47 2.33 7.84
C ASN A 110 -18.35 2.18 6.79
N ASN A 111 -17.26 1.46 7.07
CA ASN A 111 -16.04 1.40 6.23
C ASN A 111 -15.45 2.77 5.89
N ASP A 112 -15.55 3.74 6.80
CA ASP A 112 -15.12 5.13 6.64
C ASP A 112 -13.97 5.50 7.58
N GLN A 113 -13.35 4.49 8.21
CA GLN A 113 -12.16 4.65 9.04
C GLN A 113 -11.00 3.91 8.38
N LEU A 114 -9.84 4.55 8.33
CA LEU A 114 -8.61 3.93 7.87
C LEU A 114 -7.80 3.43 9.08
N TYR A 115 -7.70 2.12 9.22
CA TYR A 115 -6.82 1.48 10.19
C TYR A 115 -5.42 1.43 9.61
N VAL A 116 -4.44 1.99 10.32
CA VAL A 116 -3.07 2.14 9.83
C VAL A 116 -2.11 1.47 10.79
N THR A 117 -1.33 0.53 10.28
CA THR A 117 -0.28 -0.14 11.05
C THR A 117 1.05 0.60 10.87
N SER A 118 1.92 0.49 11.87
CA SER A 118 3.30 0.98 11.80
C SER A 118 4.27 -0.02 12.42
N ALA A 119 5.55 0.11 12.10
CA ALA A 119 6.63 -0.66 12.69
C ALA A 119 7.44 0.20 13.67
N HIS A 120 7.97 -0.43 14.72
CA HIS A 120 8.95 0.19 15.61
C HIS A 120 10.19 0.62 14.82
N CYS A 121 10.88 1.69 15.20
CA CYS A 121 12.04 2.20 14.43
C CYS A 121 13.18 1.16 14.34
N LYS A 122 13.31 0.29 15.36
CA LYS A 122 14.20 -0.87 15.34
C LYS A 122 14.03 -1.79 14.11
N ALA A 123 12.81 -1.90 13.55
CA ALA A 123 12.55 -2.73 12.38
C ALA A 123 13.29 -2.22 11.13
N SER A 124 13.59 -0.92 11.05
CA SER A 124 14.42 -0.32 9.99
C SER A 124 15.89 -0.19 10.39
N GLY A 125 16.30 -0.72 11.55
CA GLY A 125 17.65 -0.56 12.09
C GLY A 125 17.91 0.81 12.71
N GLU A 126 16.86 1.60 12.95
CA GLU A 126 16.93 2.98 13.46
C GLU A 126 16.39 3.08 14.90
N GLU A 127 16.79 2.16 15.77
CA GLU A 127 16.29 2.07 17.15
C GLU A 127 16.47 3.39 17.93
N GLU A 128 17.56 4.11 17.66
CA GLU A 128 17.85 5.43 18.23
C GLU A 128 16.79 6.49 17.91
N ARG A 129 16.12 6.37 16.75
CA ARG A 129 15.07 7.30 16.32
C ARG A 129 13.74 7.05 17.00
N GLN A 130 13.58 5.99 17.81
CA GLN A 130 12.32 5.74 18.52
C GLN A 130 11.95 6.89 19.47
N THR A 131 12.92 7.62 20.03
CA THR A 131 12.62 8.79 20.88
C THR A 131 12.04 9.96 20.09
N GLU A 132 12.48 10.13 18.84
CA GLU A 132 11.97 11.15 17.91
C GLU A 132 10.60 10.78 17.34
N PHE A 133 10.38 9.49 17.11
CA PHE A 133 9.13 8.92 16.57
C PHE A 133 8.50 7.96 17.59
N PRO A 134 8.01 8.47 18.73
CA PRO A 134 7.62 7.66 19.87
C PRO A 134 6.44 6.72 19.59
N ASN A 135 5.64 7.02 18.56
CA ASN A 135 4.46 6.22 18.22
C ASN A 135 4.73 5.17 17.12
N SER A 136 5.98 5.05 16.64
CA SER A 136 6.39 3.96 15.75
C SER A 136 6.18 2.60 16.40
N GLY A 137 5.39 1.74 15.76
CA GLY A 137 4.97 0.43 16.27
C GLY A 137 3.53 0.38 16.79
N HIS A 138 2.84 1.51 16.86
CA HIS A 138 1.42 1.56 17.19
C HIS A 138 0.52 1.28 15.97
N VAL A 139 -0.77 1.07 16.25
CA VAL A 139 -1.85 1.06 15.28
C VAL A 139 -2.70 2.32 15.46
N PHE A 140 -3.08 2.95 14.36
CA PHE A 140 -3.86 4.17 14.33
C PHE A 140 -5.20 3.93 13.66
N VAL A 141 -6.18 4.75 14.00
CA VAL A 141 -7.45 4.85 13.29
C VAL A 141 -7.58 6.30 12.85
N VAL A 142 -7.70 6.50 11.53
CA VAL A 142 -7.92 7.81 10.93
C VAL A 142 -9.35 7.87 10.44
N ASP A 143 -10.11 8.85 10.91
CA ASP A 143 -11.45 9.13 10.38
C ASP A 143 -11.30 9.79 9.01
N VAL A 144 -11.86 9.16 7.98
CA VAL A 144 -11.86 9.65 6.60
C VAL A 144 -13.27 9.77 6.05
N SER A 145 -14.28 9.84 6.92
CA SER A 145 -15.70 9.81 6.56
C SER A 145 -16.17 10.91 5.62
N ASP A 146 -15.51 12.08 5.65
CA ASP A 146 -15.76 13.19 4.74
C ASP A 146 -14.99 13.08 3.40
N ILE A 147 -14.09 12.11 3.25
CA ILE A 147 -13.10 12.05 2.15
C ILE A 147 -13.27 10.77 1.32
N ALA A 148 -13.46 9.62 1.97
CA ALA A 148 -13.47 8.33 1.31
C ALA A 148 -14.23 7.28 2.11
N ARG A 149 -14.68 6.24 1.40
CA ARG A 149 -15.19 5.01 2.01
C ARG A 149 -14.60 3.81 1.30
N GLY A 150 -14.24 2.80 2.09
CA GLY A 150 -13.79 1.51 1.59
C GLY A 150 -14.94 0.65 1.10
N VAL A 151 -14.56 -0.42 0.40
CA VAL A 151 -15.48 -1.49 -0.01
C VAL A 151 -14.90 -2.80 0.46
N VAL A 152 -15.67 -3.57 1.25
CA VAL A 152 -15.33 -4.95 1.54
C VAL A 152 -15.54 -5.75 0.27
N ARG A 153 -14.46 -6.25 -0.34
CA ARG A 153 -14.56 -6.90 -1.64
C ARG A 153 -14.55 -8.42 -1.58
N HIS A 154 -13.52 -9.02 -1.01
CA HIS A 154 -13.28 -10.45 -1.22
C HIS A 154 -12.90 -11.18 0.07
N LYS A 155 -13.44 -12.39 0.20
CA LYS A 155 -12.93 -13.42 1.11
C LYS A 155 -12.18 -14.43 0.26
N PHE A 156 -11.09 -14.97 0.78
CA PHE A 156 -10.42 -16.09 0.14
C PHE A 156 -11.17 -17.39 0.47
N GLY A 157 -11.57 -18.12 -0.57
CA GLY A 157 -12.37 -19.34 -0.41
C GLY A 157 -13.88 -19.08 -0.20
N PRO A 158 -14.68 -20.15 -0.02
CA PRO A 158 -16.12 -20.08 0.24
C PRO A 158 -16.48 -19.42 1.58
#